data_AF-A0AAW0VR95-F1
#
_entry.id   AF-A0AAW0VR95-F1
#
_cell.length_a   1.000
_cell.length_b   1.000
_cell.length_c   1.000
_cell.angle_alpha   90.00
_cell.angle_beta   90.00
_cell.angle_gamma   90.00
#
_symmetry.space_group_name_H-M   'P 1'
#
loop_
_entity.id
_entity.type
_entity.pdbx_description
1 polymer ?
#
loop_
_entity_poly.entity_id
_entity_poly.type
_entity_poly.pdbx_seq_one_letter_code
_entity_poly.pdbx_strand_id
1 'polypeptide(L)'
;YMSVGVTSATRRDEEDIKQCLESGVSVGSREQTTGRLVGVALSCIITSNSSWYTDEAKCSTQAEVTMARILNTTKSSVDLFEDPTVKRVLYMDMSCVHPDYGRQGVCKKLVQ
;
A
#
# COMPACT_ATOMS: atom_id res chain seq x y z
N TYR A 1 -24.05 -11.70 -6.06
CA TYR A 1 -23.08 -11.90 -4.97
C TYR A 1 -21.87 -12.62 -5.54
N MET A 2 -20.83 -11.89 -5.93
CA MET A 2 -19.54 -12.49 -6.27
C MET A 2 -18.70 -12.48 -5.01
N SER A 3 -18.45 -13.68 -4.47
CA SER A 3 -17.44 -13.93 -3.45
C SER A 3 -16.08 -13.63 -4.09
N VAL A 4 -15.47 -12.50 -3.73
CA VAL A 4 -14.06 -12.27 -4.02
C VAL A 4 -13.31 -13.14 -3.02
N GLY A 5 -12.85 -14.30 -3.49
CA GLY A 5 -12.03 -15.21 -2.69
C GLY A 5 -10.86 -14.45 -2.10
N VAL A 6 -10.58 -14.69 -0.82
CA VAL A 6 -9.39 -14.18 -0.15
C VAL A 6 -8.19 -14.83 -0.82
N THR A 7 -7.62 -14.19 -1.84
CA THR A 7 -6.32 -14.58 -2.38
C THR A 7 -5.28 -14.31 -1.30
N SER A 8 -4.55 -15.35 -0.92
CA SER A 8 -3.37 -15.24 -0.06
C SER A 8 -2.44 -14.17 -0.61
N ALA A 9 -1.90 -13.32 0.27
CA ALA A 9 -0.88 -12.35 -0.09
C ALA A 9 0.24 -13.06 -0.87
N THR A 10 0.62 -12.52 -2.02
CA THR A 10 1.73 -13.06 -2.78
C THR A 10 3.04 -12.76 -2.05
N ARG A 11 4.11 -13.52 -2.33
CA ARG A 11 5.44 -13.27 -1.74
C ARG A 11 5.92 -11.82 -1.93
N ARG A 12 5.50 -11.18 -3.03
CA ARG A 12 5.69 -9.76 -3.32
C ARG A 12 5.01 -8.87 -2.28
N ASP A 13 3.72 -9.11 -2.04
CA ASP A 13 2.93 -8.33 -1.10
C ASP A 13 3.51 -8.41 0.31
N GLU A 14 4.09 -9.55 0.70
CA GLU A 14 4.75 -9.66 2.00
C GLU A 14 5.97 -8.75 2.17
N GLU A 15 6.79 -8.59 1.12
CA GLU A 15 7.97 -7.72 1.15
C GLU A 15 7.57 -6.23 1.19
N ASP A 16 6.59 -5.85 0.35
CA ASP A 16 6.07 -4.48 0.31
C ASP A 16 5.39 -4.10 1.64
N ILE A 17 4.61 -5.02 2.23
CA ILE A 17 3.99 -4.84 3.55
C ILE A 17 5.06 -4.71 4.64
N LYS A 18 6.10 -5.56 4.64
CA LYS A 18 7.20 -5.48 5.62
C LYS A 18 7.91 -4.13 5.54
N GLN A 19 8.24 -3.67 4.35
CA GLN A 19 8.87 -2.37 4.15
C GLN A 19 8.02 -1.22 4.71
N CYS A 20 6.71 -1.25 4.50
CA CYS A 20 5.79 -0.24 5.05
C CYS A 20 5.74 -0.28 6.58
N LEU A 21 5.72 -1.48 7.18
CA LEU A 21 5.68 -1.62 8.63
C LEU A 21 7.00 -1.17 9.28
N GLU A 22 8.14 -1.56 8.70
CA GLU A 22 9.48 -1.18 9.17
C GLU A 22 9.74 0.33 9.06
N SER A 23 9.06 1.02 8.14
CA SER A 23 9.15 2.48 8.00
C SER A 23 8.53 3.23 9.20
N GLY A 24 7.72 2.57 10.03
CA GLY A 24 7.17 3.15 11.27
C GLY A 24 6.13 4.26 11.07
N VAL A 25 5.68 4.49 9.84
CA VAL A 25 4.70 5.54 9.48
C VAL A 25 3.33 4.98 9.09
N SER A 26 3.16 3.66 9.20
CA SER A 26 1.89 2.99 8.97
C SER A 26 0.95 3.21 10.15
N VAL A 27 -0.35 3.42 9.88
CA VAL A 27 -1.36 3.67 10.90
C VAL A 27 -2.45 2.61 10.88
N GLY A 28 -2.98 2.30 12.06
CA GLY A 28 -4.03 1.30 12.25
C GLY A 28 -5.19 1.83 13.07
N SER A 29 -6.41 1.46 12.70
CA SER A 29 -7.63 1.76 13.44
C SER A 29 -8.08 0.52 14.20
N ARG A 30 -8.40 0.68 15.48
CA ARG A 30 -8.93 -0.39 16.32
C ARG A 30 -10.36 -0.10 16.76
N GLU A 31 -11.17 -1.14 16.83
CA GLU A 31 -12.48 -1.07 17.49
C GLU A 31 -12.28 -0.88 19.00
N GLN A 32 -13.00 0.06 19.61
CA GLN A 32 -12.82 0.41 21.02
C GLN A 32 -13.17 -0.72 21.97
N THR A 33 -14.24 -1.46 21.70
CA THR A 33 -14.76 -2.48 22.61
C THR A 33 -13.89 -3.74 22.64
N THR A 34 -13.49 -4.23 21.47
CA THR A 34 -12.74 -5.50 21.35
C THR A 34 -11.23 -5.29 21.23
N GLY A 35 -10.78 -4.07 20.94
CA GLY A 35 -9.39 -3.77 20.58
C GLY A 35 -8.97 -4.34 19.23
N ARG A 36 -9.88 -4.94 18.45
CA ARG A 36 -9.58 -5.57 17.16
C ARG A 36 -9.10 -4.54 16.15
N LEU A 37 -8.08 -4.88 15.37
CA LEU A 37 -7.64 -4.07 14.24
C LEU A 37 -8.68 -4.17 13.11
N VAL A 38 -9.29 -3.03 12.76
CA VAL A 38 -10.39 -2.95 11.78
C VAL A 38 -10.02 -2.20 10.52
N GLY A 39 -8.87 -1.52 10.50
CA GLY A 39 -8.35 -0.91 9.29
C GLY A 39 -6.87 -0.56 9.43
N VAL A 40 -6.19 -0.46 8.29
CA VAL A 40 -4.77 -0.11 8.19
C VAL A 40 -4.56 0.80 6.98
N ALA A 41 -3.65 1.76 7.12
CA ALA A 41 -2.98 2.41 6.01
C ALA A 41 -1.49 2.09 6.11
N LEU A 42 -1.02 1.28 5.18
CA LEU A 42 0.38 0.88 5.05
C LEU A 42 1.11 1.94 4.23
N SER A 43 2.10 2.56 4.86
CA SER A 43 2.85 3.66 4.25
C SER A 43 4.34 3.47 4.48
N CYS A 44 5.14 3.99 3.56
CA CYS A 44 6.59 4.04 3.66
C CYS A 44 7.11 5.43 3.31
N ILE A 45 8.35 5.71 3.72
CA ILE A 45 9.07 6.92 3.29
C ILE A 45 9.94 6.55 2.10
N ILE A 46 9.72 7.22 0.97
CA ILE A 46 10.54 7.07 -0.23
C ILE A 46 11.45 8.28 -0.42
N THR A 47 12.60 8.05 -1.05
CA THR A 47 13.60 9.05 -1.43
C THR A 47 13.93 8.89 -2.91
N SER A 48 14.67 9.85 -3.48
CA SER A 48 15.15 9.76 -4.87
C SER A 48 15.96 8.49 -5.17
N ASN A 49 16.54 7.86 -4.14
CA ASN A 49 17.35 6.65 -4.27
C ASN A 49 16.57 5.37 -4.00
N SER A 50 15.29 5.46 -3.63
CA SER A 50 14.45 4.30 -3.32
C SER A 50 14.04 3.58 -4.61
N SER A 51 14.12 2.26 -4.64
CA SER A 51 13.49 1.46 -5.71
C SER A 51 11.98 1.39 -5.45
N TRP A 52 11.24 2.41 -5.84
CA TRP A 52 9.79 2.50 -5.62
C TRP A 52 8.96 1.87 -6.77
N TYR A 53 9.63 1.34 -7.78
CA TYR A 53 9.04 0.56 -8.86
C TYR A 53 8.75 -0.88 -8.42
N THR A 54 7.72 -1.47 -9.00
CA THR A 54 7.37 -2.87 -8.78
C THR A 54 8.24 -3.76 -9.66
N ASP A 55 8.94 -4.72 -9.05
CA ASP A 55 9.77 -5.68 -9.77
C ASP A 55 8.89 -6.77 -10.42
N GLU A 56 8.78 -6.75 -11.75
CA GLU A 56 8.01 -7.73 -12.54
C GLU A 56 8.52 -9.16 -12.33
N ALA A 57 9.79 -9.36 -11.99
CA ALA A 57 10.36 -10.69 -11.76
C ALA A 57 9.80 -11.37 -10.50
N LYS A 58 9.18 -10.61 -9.59
CA LYS A 58 8.53 -11.12 -8.37
C LYS A 58 7.05 -11.48 -8.57
N CYS A 59 6.48 -11.18 -9.74
CA CYS A 59 5.09 -11.51 -10.06
C CYS A 59 4.95 -13.01 -10.38
N SER A 60 3.93 -13.64 -9.83
CA SER A 60 3.64 -15.08 -9.99
C SER A 60 2.57 -15.35 -11.04
N THR A 61 1.79 -14.33 -11.41
CA THR A 61 0.70 -14.46 -12.39
C THR A 61 0.76 -13.40 -13.48
N GLN A 62 0.20 -13.70 -14.65
CA GLN A 62 0.10 -12.72 -15.75
C GLN A 62 -0.72 -11.48 -15.36
N ALA A 63 -1.71 -11.65 -14.47
CA ALA A 63 -2.49 -10.55 -13.92
C ALA A 63 -1.62 -9.63 -13.06
N GLU A 64 -0.80 -10.19 -12.16
CA GLU A 64 0.17 -9.41 -11.38
C GLU A 64 1.19 -8.68 -12.26
N VAL A 65 1.74 -9.35 -13.28
CA VAL A 65 2.67 -8.70 -14.23
C VAL A 65 1.99 -7.52 -14.92
N THR A 66 0.74 -7.70 -15.34
CA THR A 66 -0.05 -6.63 -16.00
C THR A 66 -0.27 -5.46 -15.05
N MET A 67 -0.62 -5.73 -13.79
CA MET A 67 -0.78 -4.70 -12.77
C MET A 67 0.54 -3.98 -12.45
N ALA A 68 1.65 -4.73 -12.32
CA ALA A 68 2.97 -4.16 -12.09
C ALA A 68 3.38 -3.20 -13.20
N ARG A 69 3.10 -3.55 -14.47
CA ARG A 69 3.34 -2.66 -15.62
C ARG A 69 2.52 -1.39 -15.56
N ILE A 70 1.22 -1.50 -15.29
CA ILE A 70 0.33 -0.33 -15.16
C ILE A 70 0.83 0.60 -14.06
N LEU A 71 1.19 0.05 -12.90
CA LEU A 71 1.77 0.81 -11.80
C LEU A 71 3.07 1.48 -12.23
N ASN A 72 4.03 0.73 -12.78
CA ASN A 72 5.32 1.27 -13.19
C ASN A 72 5.20 2.37 -14.25
N THR A 73 4.31 2.21 -15.25
CA THR A 73 4.04 3.25 -16.25
C THR A 73 3.47 4.51 -15.60
N THR A 74 2.56 4.37 -14.63
CA THR A 74 2.00 5.51 -13.88
C THR A 74 3.05 6.17 -13.01
N LYS A 75 3.93 5.38 -12.39
CA LYS A 75 5.03 5.85 -11.56
C LYS A 75 6.06 6.62 -12.39
N SER A 76 6.42 6.13 -13.57
CA SER A 76 7.40 6.77 -14.45
C SER A 76 6.92 8.06 -15.11
N SER A 77 5.61 8.35 -15.11
CA SER A 77 5.06 9.56 -15.72
C SER A 77 5.13 10.80 -14.81
N VAL A 78 5.57 10.62 -13.55
CA VAL A 78 5.66 11.70 -12.55
C VAL A 78 7.02 11.60 -11.85
N ASP A 79 7.80 12.70 -11.90
CA ASP A 79 8.99 12.82 -11.07
C ASP A 79 8.63 13.48 -9.72
N LEU A 80 8.48 12.66 -8.68
CA LEU A 80 8.16 13.12 -7.33
C LEU A 80 9.27 13.97 -6.69
N PHE A 81 10.48 13.95 -7.25
CA PHE A 81 11.66 14.64 -6.74
C PHE A 81 12.20 15.69 -7.72
N GLU A 82 11.38 16.11 -8.71
CA GLU A 82 11.71 17.20 -9.64
C GLU A 82 12.04 18.49 -8.87
N ASP A 83 11.26 18.80 -7.83
CA ASP A 83 11.56 19.89 -6.90
C ASP A 83 12.72 19.48 -5.98
N PRO A 84 13.90 20.13 -6.07
CA PRO A 84 15.06 19.76 -5.28
C PRO A 84 14.88 19.99 -3.77
N THR A 85 13.85 20.72 -3.33
CA THR A 85 13.51 20.88 -1.91
C THR A 85 12.83 19.64 -1.33
N VAL A 86 12.19 18.82 -2.15
CA VAL A 86 11.57 17.56 -1.73
C VAL A 86 12.67 16.51 -1.55
N LYS A 87 12.98 16.18 -0.29
CA LYS A 87 13.99 15.16 0.03
C LYS A 87 13.40 13.78 0.31
N ARG A 88 12.13 13.74 0.71
CA ARG A 88 11.42 12.54 1.16
C ARG A 88 9.94 12.70 0.84
N VAL A 89 9.29 11.61 0.48
CA VAL A 89 7.84 11.57 0.24
C VAL A 89 7.24 10.48 1.13
N LEU A 90 6.14 10.80 1.80
CA LEU A 90 5.29 9.80 2.45
C LEU A 90 4.43 9.16 1.36
N TYR A 91 4.68 7.89 1.08
CA TYR A 91 3.94 7.11 0.10
C TYR A 91 3.06 6.09 0.81
N MET A 92 1.75 6.15 0.56
CA MET A 92 0.81 5.16 1.05
C MET A 92 0.64 4.08 -0.02
N ASP A 93 1.08 2.86 0.29
CA ASP A 93 1.06 1.74 -0.66
C ASP A 93 -0.30 1.03 -0.66
N MET A 94 -0.90 0.84 0.52
CA MET A 94 -2.14 0.11 0.66
C MET A 94 -3.01 0.69 1.77
N SER A 95 -4.32 0.71 1.56
CA SER A 95 -5.30 0.97 2.62
C SER A 95 -6.38 -0.09 2.59
N CYS A 96 -6.67 -0.65 3.77
CA CYS A 96 -7.59 -1.77 3.92
C CYS A 96 -8.50 -1.53 5.13
N VAL A 97 -9.77 -1.91 5.00
CA VAL A 97 -10.75 -1.88 6.09
C VAL A 97 -11.43 -3.23 6.15
N HIS A 98 -11.62 -3.74 7.35
CA HIS A 98 -12.35 -4.98 7.58
C HIS A 98 -13.77 -4.86 7.00
N PRO A 99 -14.29 -5.86 6.27
CA PRO A 99 -15.56 -5.75 5.54
C PRO A 99 -16.75 -5.28 6.39
N ASP A 100 -16.85 -5.75 7.62
CA ASP A 100 -17.92 -5.38 8.57
C ASP A 100 -17.90 -3.89 8.98
N TYR A 101 -16.78 -3.21 8.78
CA TYR A 101 -16.58 -1.79 9.08
C TYR A 101 -16.55 -0.92 7.81
N GLY A 102 -16.89 -1.52 6.67
CA GLY A 102 -17.03 -0.81 5.39
C GLY A 102 -18.03 0.34 5.47
N ARG A 103 -17.81 1.38 4.67
CA ARG A 103 -18.69 2.57 4.54
C ARG A 103 -18.84 3.44 5.79
N GLN A 104 -18.14 3.14 6.89
CA GLN A 104 -18.14 3.95 8.11
C GLN A 104 -17.10 5.08 8.10
N GLY A 105 -16.46 5.32 6.96
CA GLY A 105 -15.44 6.37 6.82
C GLY A 105 -14.08 6.04 7.45
N VAL A 106 -13.85 4.79 7.88
CA VAL A 106 -12.58 4.36 8.50
C VAL A 106 -11.39 4.64 7.59
N CYS A 107 -11.46 4.24 6.32
CA CYS A 107 -10.38 4.47 5.36
C CYS A 107 -10.08 5.97 5.18
N LYS A 108 -11.11 6.80 5.08
CA LYS A 108 -10.94 8.26 4.99
C LYS A 108 -10.21 8.83 6.21
N LYS A 109 -10.50 8.34 7.41
CA LYS A 109 -9.84 8.81 8.64
C LYS A 109 -8.40 8.33 8.77
N LEU A 110 -8.04 7.21 8.16
CA LEU A 110 -6.67 6.69 8.19
C LEU A 110 -5.69 7.52 7.34
N VAL A 111 -6.20 8.32 6.40
CA VAL A 111 -5.39 9.11 5.45
C VAL A 111 -5.39 10.61 5.73
N GLN A 112 -6.06 11.05 6.80
CA GLN A 112 -6.16 12.46 7.22
C GLN A 112 -5.16 12.76 8.34
#